data_AF-A0A3P7EAT4-F1
#
_entry.id   AF-A0A3P7EAT4-F1
#
_cell.length_a   1.000
_cell.length_b   1.000
_cell.length_c   1.000
_cell.angle_alpha   90.00
_cell.angle_beta   90.00
_cell.angle_gamma   90.00
#
_symmetry.space_group_name_H-M   'P 1'
#
loop_
_entity.id
_entity.type
_entity.pdbx_description
1 polymer ?
#
loop_
_entity_poly.entity_id
_entity_poly.type
_entity_poly.pdbx_seq_one_letter_code
_entity_poly.pdbx_strand_id
1 'polypeptide(L)'
;MPNRVHSFWDNMSYSMEHSQHLRDAAEEQIQFFTNKVRIFADFQDELQKWISVTEKIESVNEVAVNSSPDMDFVLHCSVCALEFPAKLIVKHMERCFVRNEKQSCYGTPNKSQVNPYNIFCEQFNKANNTFCKRLRVLCSEHYKSTENATKVCGYPFAWNKNKFRSVIKTFDDMQALLQEGFCHCPRKNCLQHHNWVQNAMGLIDVELLNLLIKLDEWFEKKRTLQVSETMRGDVLSLFCDKTVRFNTSVDKDSSILVCTSGNSDLADDMQCQNAKQFMNATMANIKGARYTDCNDVCDDNTQVHFKNIAGKENNNRIMCGHTAA
;
A
#
# COMPACT_ATOMS: atom_id res chain seq x y z
N MET A 1 11.49 -47.14 -13.81
CA MET A 1 12.44 -46.10 -13.36
C MET A 1 13.14 -45.36 -14.51
N PRO A 2 13.78 -46.01 -15.51
CA PRO A 2 14.54 -45.31 -16.55
C PRO A 2 13.76 -44.23 -17.31
N ASN A 3 12.51 -44.53 -17.71
CA ASN A 3 11.68 -43.58 -18.47
C ASN A 3 11.34 -42.29 -17.68
N ARG A 4 11.24 -42.36 -16.35
CA ARG A 4 10.95 -41.18 -15.50
C ARG A 4 12.18 -40.27 -15.38
N VAL A 5 13.37 -40.88 -15.34
CA VAL A 5 14.64 -40.14 -15.35
C VAL A 5 14.87 -39.49 -16.71
N HIS A 6 14.67 -40.22 -17.81
CA HIS A 6 14.78 -39.66 -19.17
C HIS A 6 13.80 -38.50 -19.40
N SER A 7 12.50 -38.69 -19.12
CA SER A 7 11.51 -37.62 -19.24
C SER A 7 11.82 -36.42 -18.33
N PHE A 8 12.45 -36.62 -17.18
CA PHE A 8 12.91 -35.53 -16.34
C PHE A 8 14.04 -34.74 -17.01
N TRP A 9 15.04 -35.42 -17.61
CA TRP A 9 16.11 -34.76 -18.35
C TRP A 9 15.60 -34.06 -19.61
N ASP A 10 14.66 -34.66 -20.35
CA ASP A 10 14.06 -34.08 -21.55
C ASP A 10 13.29 -32.78 -21.21
N ASN A 11 12.66 -32.72 -20.04
CA ASN A 11 11.94 -31.53 -19.55
C ASN A 11 12.82 -30.58 -18.71
N MET A 12 14.08 -30.94 -18.43
CA MET A 12 14.96 -30.13 -17.58
C MET A 12 15.29 -28.81 -18.25
N SER A 13 15.65 -28.83 -19.53
CA SER A 13 15.90 -27.61 -20.31
C SER A 13 14.71 -26.66 -20.25
N TYR A 14 13.50 -27.17 -20.54
CA TYR A 14 12.26 -26.40 -20.43
C TYR A 14 12.02 -25.85 -19.03
N SER A 15 12.24 -26.65 -17.98
CA SER A 15 12.09 -26.19 -16.59
C SER A 15 13.12 -25.12 -16.21
N MET A 16 14.35 -25.22 -16.69
CA MET A 16 15.42 -24.25 -16.43
C MET A 16 15.15 -22.94 -17.18
N GLU A 17 14.76 -23.02 -18.45
CA GLU A 17 14.34 -21.87 -19.25
C GLU A 17 13.14 -21.16 -18.61
N HIS A 18 12.12 -21.91 -18.19
CA HIS A 18 10.96 -21.33 -17.51
C HIS A 18 11.36 -20.63 -16.20
N SER A 19 12.24 -21.24 -15.40
CA SER A 19 12.74 -20.64 -14.16
C SER A 19 13.55 -19.37 -14.43
N GLN A 20 14.40 -19.38 -15.46
CA GLN A 20 15.15 -18.20 -15.91
C GLN A 20 14.20 -17.07 -16.31
N HIS A 21 13.18 -17.35 -17.13
CA HIS A 21 12.17 -16.36 -17.51
C HIS A 21 11.43 -15.77 -16.30
N LEU A 22 11.13 -16.58 -15.28
CA LEU A 22 10.52 -16.10 -14.04
C LEU A 22 11.46 -15.18 -13.24
N ARG A 23 12.77 -15.48 -13.19
CA ARG A 23 13.77 -14.63 -12.55
C ARG A 23 13.94 -13.31 -13.31
N ASP A 24 14.00 -13.36 -14.64
CA ASP A 24 14.14 -12.19 -15.49
C ASP A 24 12.92 -11.26 -15.35
N ALA A 25 11.71 -11.84 -15.33
CA ALA A 25 10.48 -11.09 -15.07
C ALA A 25 10.48 -10.47 -13.66
N ALA A 26 10.92 -11.21 -12.63
CA ALA A 26 11.04 -10.67 -11.28
C ALA A 26 12.06 -9.52 -11.20
N GLU A 27 13.20 -9.66 -11.89
CA GLU A 27 14.22 -8.62 -11.97
C GLU A 27 13.71 -7.37 -12.69
N GLU A 28 12.99 -7.52 -13.81
CA GLU A 28 12.36 -6.41 -14.52
C GLU A 28 11.38 -5.66 -13.61
N GLN A 29 10.57 -6.38 -12.83
CA GLN A 29 9.64 -5.77 -11.87
C GLN A 29 10.39 -5.06 -10.73
N ILE A 30 11.44 -5.67 -10.17
CA ILE A 30 12.28 -5.03 -9.16
C ILE A 30 12.86 -3.72 -9.69
N GLN A 31 13.41 -3.72 -10.91
CA GLN A 31 13.94 -2.51 -11.55
C GLN A 31 12.85 -1.46 -11.78
N PHE A 32 11.68 -1.88 -12.25
CA PHE A 32 10.53 -1.00 -12.46
C PHE A 32 10.08 -0.29 -11.17
N PHE A 33 9.89 -1.04 -10.08
CA PHE A 33 9.49 -0.46 -8.79
C PHE A 33 10.62 0.37 -8.17
N THR A 34 11.87 -0.06 -8.29
CA THR A 34 13.04 0.71 -7.83
C THR A 34 13.12 2.07 -8.54
N ASN A 35 12.89 2.11 -9.85
CA ASN A 35 12.86 3.36 -10.60
C ASN A 35 11.71 4.27 -10.15
N LYS A 36 10.52 3.71 -9.88
CA LYS A 36 9.40 4.48 -9.33
C LYS A 36 9.71 5.05 -7.94
N VAL A 37 10.30 4.26 -7.05
CA VAL A 37 10.73 4.74 -5.71
C VAL A 37 11.65 5.95 -5.85
N ARG A 38 12.63 5.88 -6.77
CA ARG A 38 13.51 7.02 -7.07
C ARG A 38 12.75 8.26 -7.53
N ILE A 39 11.81 8.11 -8.48
CA ILE A 39 11.00 9.22 -8.99
C ILE A 39 10.22 9.91 -7.85
N PHE A 40 9.60 9.14 -6.96
CA PHE A 40 8.85 9.71 -5.84
C PHE A 40 9.76 10.35 -4.78
N ALA A 41 10.95 9.82 -4.56
CA ALA A 41 11.95 10.47 -3.72
C ALA A 41 12.40 11.81 -4.32
N ASP A 42 12.62 11.87 -5.63
CA ASP A 42 12.96 13.11 -6.32
C ASP A 42 11.83 14.15 -6.19
N PHE A 43 10.55 13.72 -6.24
CA PHE A 43 9.41 14.60 -5.95
C PHE A 43 9.39 15.11 -4.51
N GLN A 44 9.75 14.27 -3.54
CA GLN A 44 9.85 14.66 -2.14
C GLN A 44 10.90 15.76 -1.95
N ASP A 45 12.07 15.59 -2.58
CA ASP A 45 13.18 16.56 -2.52
C ASP A 45 12.81 17.88 -3.20
N GLU A 46 12.16 17.82 -4.37
CA GLU A 46 11.77 19.01 -5.12
C GLU A 46 10.68 19.81 -4.37
N LEU A 47 9.72 19.11 -3.74
CA LEU A 47 8.73 19.76 -2.88
C LEU A 47 9.39 20.42 -1.65
N GLN A 48 10.38 19.77 -1.03
CA GLN A 48 11.12 20.37 0.09
C GLN A 48 11.92 21.62 -0.33
N LYS A 49 12.55 21.59 -1.52
CA LYS A 49 13.22 22.78 -2.08
C LYS A 49 12.22 23.91 -2.28
N TRP A 50 11.05 23.63 -2.84
CA TRP A 50 9.98 24.62 -3.02
C TRP A 50 9.55 25.24 -1.69
N ILE A 51 9.28 24.40 -0.69
CA ILE A 51 8.91 24.87 0.65
C ILE A 51 10.00 25.82 1.17
N SER A 52 11.27 25.41 1.10
CA SER A 52 12.43 26.21 1.53
C SER A 52 12.56 27.57 0.81
N VAL A 53 12.17 27.63 -0.48
CA VAL A 53 12.11 28.89 -1.24
C VAL A 53 10.96 29.76 -0.74
N THR A 54 9.77 29.19 -0.56
CA THR A 54 8.59 29.93 -0.09
C THR A 54 8.73 30.49 1.32
N GLU A 55 9.54 29.87 2.20
CA GLU A 55 9.78 30.40 3.55
C GLU A 55 10.51 31.76 3.53
N LYS A 56 11.30 32.01 2.48
CA LYS A 56 12.08 33.25 2.30
C LYS A 56 11.26 34.40 1.71
N ILE A 57 10.07 34.11 1.18
CA ILE A 57 9.21 35.09 0.53
C ILE A 57 8.37 35.82 1.59
N GLU A 58 8.34 37.15 1.50
CA GLU A 58 7.47 37.96 2.36
C GLU A 58 6.02 37.92 1.88
N SER A 59 5.09 37.93 2.83
CA SER A 59 3.66 37.97 2.52
C SER A 59 3.25 39.36 2.06
N VAL A 60 2.43 39.43 1.02
CA VAL A 60 1.68 40.65 0.70
C VAL A 60 0.66 40.87 1.83
N ASN A 61 0.95 41.85 2.69
CA ASN A 61 -0.05 42.40 3.59
C ASN A 61 -0.93 43.32 2.77
N GLU A 62 -2.18 42.93 2.52
CA GLU A 62 -3.34 43.85 2.43
C GLU A 62 -4.62 43.11 2.02
N VAL A 63 -5.64 43.24 2.87
CA VAL A 63 -7.07 43.36 2.56
C VAL A 63 -7.56 42.70 1.25
N ALA A 64 -7.47 41.38 1.15
CA ALA A 64 -8.40 40.57 0.36
C ALA A 64 -9.07 39.59 1.30
N VAL A 65 -9.83 40.17 2.22
CA VAL A 65 -10.80 39.51 3.07
C VAL A 65 -11.59 38.56 2.21
N ASN A 66 -11.42 37.26 2.46
CA ASN A 66 -12.45 36.24 2.39
C ASN A 66 -13.65 36.61 1.50
N SER A 67 -13.44 36.84 0.20
CA SER A 67 -14.49 36.60 -0.80
C SER A 67 -14.59 35.09 -0.95
N SER A 68 -14.88 34.45 0.19
CA SER A 68 -15.34 33.09 0.25
C SER A 68 -16.49 33.03 -0.75
N PRO A 69 -16.52 32.03 -1.66
CA PRO A 69 -17.80 31.68 -2.25
C PRO A 69 -18.81 31.51 -1.10
N ASP A 70 -20.08 31.77 -1.39
CA ASP A 70 -21.18 31.65 -0.43
C ASP A 70 -21.27 30.20 0.09
N MET A 71 -20.45 29.90 1.11
CA MET A 71 -20.32 28.59 1.75
C MET A 71 -21.18 28.57 3.02
N ASP A 72 -22.43 29.02 2.88
CA ASP A 72 -23.40 29.13 3.97
C ASP A 72 -24.24 27.85 4.15
N PHE A 73 -23.88 26.77 3.45
CA PHE A 73 -24.42 25.43 3.67
C PHE A 73 -23.61 24.64 4.72
N VAL A 74 -24.23 23.61 5.26
CA VAL A 74 -23.61 22.67 6.20
C VAL A 74 -23.14 21.41 5.48
N LEU A 75 -22.08 20.80 6.00
CA LEU A 75 -21.53 19.53 5.55
C LEU A 75 -21.37 18.58 6.73
N HIS A 76 -21.48 17.29 6.48
CA HIS A 76 -21.30 16.25 7.49
C HIS A 76 -19.83 15.88 7.61
N CYS A 77 -19.33 15.72 8.83
CA CYS A 77 -18.00 15.16 9.06
C CYS A 77 -18.00 13.66 8.72
N SER A 78 -17.09 13.22 7.84
CA SER A 78 -16.93 11.80 7.49
C SER A 78 -16.49 10.91 8.66
N VAL A 79 -15.97 11.49 9.74
CA VAL A 79 -15.46 10.76 10.92
C VAL A 79 -16.52 10.63 12.02
N CYS A 80 -17.19 11.73 12.39
CA CYS A 80 -18.18 11.72 13.48
C CYS A 80 -19.64 11.88 13.04
N ALA A 81 -19.90 12.04 11.73
CA ALA A 81 -21.22 12.24 11.12
C ALA A 81 -22.00 13.49 11.58
N LEU A 82 -21.40 14.37 12.39
CA LEU A 82 -22.02 15.63 12.82
C LEU A 82 -21.93 16.69 11.72
N GLU A 83 -22.91 17.60 11.70
CA GLU A 83 -22.98 18.72 10.77
C GLU A 83 -22.12 19.91 11.23
N PHE A 84 -21.42 20.51 10.27
CA PHE A 84 -20.64 21.74 10.48
C PHE A 84 -20.84 22.70 9.33
N PRO A 85 -20.74 24.02 9.56
CA PRO A 85 -20.65 25.00 8.48
C PRO A 85 -19.52 24.63 7.52
N ALA A 86 -19.74 24.72 6.21
CA ALA A 86 -18.76 24.34 5.19
C ALA A 86 -17.42 25.09 5.35
N LYS A 87 -17.43 26.30 5.92
CA LYS A 87 -16.23 27.09 6.23
C LYS A 87 -15.34 26.47 7.33
N LEU A 88 -15.91 25.65 8.22
CA LEU A 88 -15.23 25.07 9.38
C LEU A 88 -15.00 23.56 9.28
N ILE A 89 -15.65 22.89 8.32
CA ILE A 89 -15.63 21.43 8.22
C ILE A 89 -14.21 20.86 8.06
N VAL A 90 -13.35 21.49 7.26
CA VAL A 90 -11.98 20.98 7.02
C VAL A 90 -11.17 20.94 8.31
N LYS A 91 -11.20 22.02 9.10
CA LYS A 91 -10.51 22.10 10.40
C LYS A 91 -11.10 21.13 11.42
N HIS A 92 -12.42 20.93 11.39
CA HIS A 92 -13.06 19.95 12.27
C HIS A 92 -12.64 18.53 11.87
N MET A 93 -12.76 18.18 10.60
CA MET A 93 -12.49 16.84 10.07
C MET A 93 -11.06 16.40 10.38
N GLU A 94 -10.09 17.29 10.22
CA GLU A 94 -8.70 17.00 10.60
C GLU A 94 -8.55 16.73 12.11
N ARG A 95 -9.09 17.61 12.97
CA ARG A 95 -9.00 17.41 14.43
C ARG A 95 -9.77 16.17 14.89
N CYS A 96 -10.90 15.88 14.26
CA CYS A 96 -11.72 14.71 14.53
C CYS A 96 -10.97 13.44 14.12
N PHE A 97 -10.38 13.44 12.92
CA PHE A 97 -9.52 12.37 12.44
C PHE A 97 -8.33 12.15 13.38
N VAL A 98 -7.57 13.20 13.72
CA VAL A 98 -6.43 13.11 14.66
C VAL A 98 -6.87 12.57 16.02
N ARG A 99 -8.03 12.97 16.54
CA ARG A 99 -8.57 12.45 17.80
C ARG A 99 -8.94 10.97 17.72
N ASN A 100 -9.56 10.56 16.63
CA ASN A 100 -9.92 9.16 16.39
C ASN A 100 -8.67 8.29 16.22
N GLU A 101 -7.75 8.75 15.38
CA GLU A 101 -6.50 8.07 15.04
C GLU A 101 -5.61 7.90 16.28
N LYS A 102 -5.53 8.87 17.20
CA LYS A 102 -4.77 8.74 18.45
C LYS A 102 -5.22 7.61 19.39
N GLN A 103 -6.41 7.04 19.17
CA GLN A 103 -6.92 5.92 19.99
C GLN A 103 -6.31 4.58 19.57
N SER A 104 -5.81 4.47 18.34
CA SER A 104 -5.04 3.33 17.89
C SER A 104 -3.55 3.60 18.13
N CYS A 105 -2.81 2.56 18.50
CA CYS A 105 -1.37 2.62 18.62
C CYS A 105 -0.72 1.75 17.53
N TYR A 106 0.12 2.37 16.70
CA TYR A 106 0.94 1.67 15.71
C TYR A 106 2.40 1.80 16.12
N GLY A 107 2.88 0.82 16.87
CA GLY A 107 4.27 0.81 17.32
C GLY A 107 4.82 -0.60 17.42
N THR A 108 6.13 -0.72 17.25
CA THR A 108 6.86 -1.98 17.45
C THR A 108 7.97 -1.78 18.48
N PRO A 109 8.44 -2.83 19.17
CA PRO A 109 9.53 -2.72 20.14
C PRO A 109 10.85 -2.25 19.53
N ASN A 110 11.06 -2.49 18.23
CA ASN A 110 12.29 -2.18 17.51
C ASN A 110 12.06 -1.13 16.40
N LYS A 111 13.10 -0.36 16.08
CA LYS A 111 13.13 0.49 14.88
C LYS A 111 13.09 -0.36 13.62
N SER A 112 12.65 0.24 12.52
CA SER A 112 12.67 -0.41 11.21
C SER A 112 14.13 -0.59 10.82
N GLN A 113 14.49 -1.78 10.33
CA GLN A 113 15.85 -2.03 9.84
C GLN A 113 16.17 -1.13 8.64
N VAL A 114 15.14 -0.82 7.84
CA VAL A 114 15.22 0.01 6.64
C VAL A 114 14.07 1.02 6.70
N ASN A 115 14.42 2.31 6.68
CA ASN A 115 13.48 3.44 6.63
C ASN A 115 14.01 4.45 5.59
N PRO A 116 13.96 4.09 4.29
CA PRO A 116 14.51 4.92 3.24
C PRO A 116 13.68 6.20 3.15
N TYR A 117 14.33 7.34 2.92
CA TYR A 117 13.68 8.65 2.82
C TYR A 117 12.95 9.11 4.10
N ASN A 118 13.17 8.43 5.23
CA ASN A 118 12.59 8.77 6.54
C ASN A 118 11.05 8.90 6.50
N ILE A 119 10.39 7.94 5.84
CA ILE A 119 8.93 7.91 5.70
C ILE A 119 8.21 7.52 7.00
N PHE A 120 8.85 6.76 7.88
CA PHE A 120 8.28 6.39 9.18
C PHE A 120 8.64 7.39 10.27
N CYS A 121 7.73 7.60 11.21
CA CYS A 121 7.95 8.50 12.34
C CYS A 121 9.10 8.05 13.26
N GLU A 122 9.12 6.77 13.65
CA GLU A 122 10.13 6.14 14.52
C GLU A 122 10.43 6.86 15.84
N GLN A 123 9.57 7.79 16.28
CA GLN A 123 9.71 8.40 17.59
C GLN A 123 9.37 7.37 18.66
N PHE A 124 10.22 7.28 19.68
CA PHE A 124 10.03 6.36 20.79
C PHE A 124 8.95 6.88 21.74
N ASN A 125 7.91 6.10 21.92
CA ASN A 125 6.86 6.34 22.90
C ASN A 125 7.20 5.61 24.21
N LYS A 126 7.46 6.40 25.26
CA LYS A 126 7.83 5.89 26.59
C LYS A 126 6.67 5.20 27.32
N ALA A 127 5.43 5.55 27.02
CA ALA A 127 4.26 5.01 27.73
C ALA A 127 4.03 3.53 27.42
N ASN A 128 4.37 3.09 26.22
CA ASN A 128 4.17 1.71 25.76
C ASN A 128 5.47 0.99 25.37
N ASN A 129 6.63 1.65 25.50
CA ASN A 129 7.95 1.15 25.07
C ASN A 129 7.99 0.69 23.60
N THR A 130 7.40 1.48 22.71
CA THR A 130 7.40 1.19 21.27
C THR A 130 7.91 2.36 20.43
N PHE A 131 8.42 2.06 19.24
CA PHE A 131 8.73 3.05 18.21
C PHE A 131 7.54 3.21 17.26
N CYS A 132 7.11 4.46 17.04
CA CYS A 132 5.97 4.77 16.18
C CYS A 132 6.18 4.33 14.73
N LYS A 133 5.21 3.63 14.15
CA LYS A 133 5.21 3.14 12.75
C LYS A 133 4.24 3.86 11.83
N ARG A 134 3.62 4.94 12.29
CA ARG A 134 2.88 5.85 11.39
C ARG A 134 3.84 6.53 10.42
N LEU A 135 3.29 6.92 9.27
CA LEU A 135 3.99 7.82 8.34
C LEU A 135 4.37 9.11 9.06
N ARG A 136 5.60 9.55 8.87
CA ARG A 136 6.24 10.63 9.63
C ARG A 136 5.41 11.91 9.56
N VAL A 137 5.05 12.35 8.35
CA VAL A 137 4.33 13.61 8.14
C VAL A 137 2.84 13.52 8.48
N LEU A 138 2.28 12.31 8.54
CA LEU A 138 0.87 12.07 8.92
C LEU A 138 0.71 11.61 10.38
N CYS A 139 1.81 11.56 11.15
CA CYS A 139 1.76 11.03 12.50
C CYS A 139 1.03 11.98 13.45
N SER A 140 -0.19 11.62 13.82
CA SER A 140 -1.05 12.38 14.73
C SER A 140 -0.45 12.60 16.13
N GLU A 141 0.46 11.73 16.57
CA GLU A 141 1.08 11.77 17.90
C GLU A 141 2.34 12.66 17.95
N HIS A 142 3.15 12.59 16.90
CA HIS A 142 4.56 12.99 16.94
C HIS A 142 4.92 14.04 15.90
N TYR A 143 4.17 14.12 14.79
CA TYR A 143 4.44 15.14 13.79
C TYR A 143 4.14 16.52 14.36
N LYS A 144 5.18 17.33 14.44
CA LYS A 144 5.07 18.76 14.75
C LYS A 144 5.41 19.50 13.48
N SER A 145 4.40 20.08 12.86
CA SER A 145 4.65 20.84 11.66
C SER A 145 5.48 22.08 11.96
N THR A 146 6.59 22.24 11.22
CA THR A 146 7.36 23.49 11.18
C THR A 146 6.64 24.56 10.33
N GLU A 147 5.44 24.27 9.80
CA GLU A 147 4.61 25.14 8.95
C GLU A 147 4.44 26.59 9.46
N ASN A 148 4.63 26.82 10.77
CA ASN A 148 4.59 28.16 11.36
C ASN A 148 5.74 29.08 10.91
N ALA A 149 6.79 28.55 10.27
CA ALA A 149 7.92 29.32 9.78
C ALA A 149 7.59 30.11 8.50
N THR A 150 6.69 29.62 7.65
CA THR A 150 6.44 30.25 6.34
C THR A 150 5.43 31.38 6.47
N LYS A 151 5.80 32.56 5.95
CA LYS A 151 4.94 33.74 5.94
C LYS A 151 3.79 33.59 4.92
N VAL A 152 4.08 32.93 3.80
CA VAL A 152 3.18 32.74 2.66
C VAL A 152 2.66 31.30 2.58
N CYS A 153 1.45 31.14 2.07
CA CYS A 153 0.82 29.83 1.82
C CYS A 153 1.67 28.97 0.89
N GLY A 154 2.04 29.48 -0.29
CA GLY A 154 2.93 28.81 -1.24
C GLY A 154 2.28 27.70 -2.07
N TYR A 155 0.96 27.51 -1.96
CA TYR A 155 0.24 26.46 -2.69
C TYR A 155 0.29 26.70 -4.21
N PRO A 156 0.77 25.74 -5.03
CA PRO A 156 0.82 25.87 -6.49
C PRO A 156 -0.58 25.91 -7.12
N PHE A 157 -0.90 26.96 -7.88
CA PHE A 157 -2.23 27.07 -8.50
C PHE A 157 -2.52 25.99 -9.55
N ALA A 158 -1.47 25.47 -10.18
CA ALA A 158 -1.56 24.41 -11.17
C ALA A 158 -2.27 23.14 -10.65
N TRP A 159 -2.19 22.88 -9.33
CA TRP A 159 -2.85 21.74 -8.71
C TRP A 159 -4.38 21.85 -8.68
N ASN A 160 -4.97 23.05 -8.72
CA ASN A 160 -6.42 23.23 -8.75
C ASN A 160 -7.06 22.89 -10.11
N LYS A 161 -6.29 22.92 -11.20
CA LYS A 161 -6.80 22.66 -12.56
C LYS A 161 -7.01 21.17 -12.84
N ASN A 162 -6.31 20.32 -12.10
CA ASN A 162 -6.23 18.89 -12.38
C ASN A 162 -7.34 18.14 -11.64
N LYS A 163 -8.55 18.08 -12.25
CA LYS A 163 -9.73 17.45 -11.62
C LYS A 163 -9.50 16.00 -11.18
N PHE A 164 -8.65 15.25 -11.88
CA PHE A 164 -8.31 13.85 -11.56
C PHE A 164 -6.91 13.54 -12.09
N ARG A 165 -5.89 13.45 -11.22
CA ARG A 165 -4.55 12.96 -11.61
C ARG A 165 -4.04 11.95 -10.57
N SER A 166 -3.43 10.88 -11.09
CA SER A 166 -2.52 10.01 -10.34
C SER A 166 -1.44 10.85 -9.67
N VAL A 167 -0.99 10.46 -8.46
CA VAL A 167 0.02 11.19 -7.68
C VAL A 167 1.25 11.54 -8.53
N ILE A 168 1.71 10.64 -9.40
CA ILE A 168 2.84 10.87 -10.32
C ILE A 168 2.63 12.13 -11.16
N LYS A 169 1.44 12.26 -11.74
CA LYS A 169 1.08 13.36 -12.62
C LYS A 169 0.88 14.68 -11.87
N THR A 170 0.75 14.67 -10.55
CA THR A 170 0.66 15.89 -9.74
C THR A 170 2.03 16.53 -9.50
N PHE A 171 3.11 15.73 -9.61
CA PHE A 171 4.48 16.15 -9.32
C PHE A 171 5.45 16.00 -10.50
N ASP A 172 5.00 15.50 -11.65
CA ASP A 172 5.81 15.20 -12.84
C ASP A 172 6.66 16.38 -13.32
N ASP A 173 6.09 17.58 -13.34
CA ASP A 173 6.78 18.80 -13.74
C ASP A 173 6.61 19.92 -12.71
N MET A 174 7.19 19.73 -11.52
CA MET A 174 7.11 20.75 -10.46
C MET A 174 7.57 22.13 -10.95
N GLN A 175 8.63 22.21 -11.76
CA GLN A 175 9.12 23.50 -12.22
C GLN A 175 8.09 24.23 -13.11
N ALA A 176 7.45 23.56 -14.06
CA ALA A 176 6.39 24.18 -14.86
C ALA A 176 5.15 24.50 -14.01
N LEU A 177 4.76 23.62 -13.07
CA LEU A 177 3.62 23.85 -12.18
C LEU A 177 3.82 25.12 -11.33
N LEU A 178 5.06 25.42 -10.95
CA LEU A 178 5.42 26.61 -10.18
C LEU A 178 5.46 27.89 -11.01
N GLN A 179 5.69 27.79 -12.32
CA GLN A 179 5.61 28.94 -13.24
C GLN A 179 4.18 29.47 -13.38
N GLU A 180 3.15 28.64 -13.18
CA GLU A 180 1.74 29.08 -13.18
C GLU A 180 1.36 29.95 -11.96
N GLY A 181 2.29 30.11 -11.02
CA GLY A 181 2.10 30.90 -9.81
C GLY A 181 1.57 30.10 -8.63
N PHE A 182 1.54 30.77 -7.47
CA PHE A 182 1.21 30.15 -6.20
C PHE A 182 0.47 31.11 -5.27
N CYS A 183 -0.17 30.56 -4.24
CA CYS A 183 -0.95 31.34 -3.30
C CYS A 183 -0.06 32.24 -2.42
N HIS A 184 -0.25 33.56 -2.55
CA HIS A 184 0.45 34.59 -1.77
C HIS A 184 -0.23 34.93 -0.42
N CYS A 185 -1.37 34.33 -0.10
CA CYS A 185 -2.06 34.58 1.17
C CYS A 185 -1.15 34.22 2.35
N PRO A 186 -1.25 34.94 3.49
CA PRO A 186 -0.56 34.55 4.71
C PRO A 186 -0.91 33.10 5.07
N ARG A 187 0.08 32.25 5.33
CA ARG A 187 -0.17 30.79 5.53
C ARG A 187 -1.20 30.53 6.64
N LYS A 188 -1.09 31.26 7.76
CA LYS A 188 -2.01 31.13 8.91
C LYS A 188 -3.46 31.50 8.60
N ASN A 189 -3.68 32.33 7.59
CA ASN A 189 -5.00 32.87 7.23
C ASN A 189 -5.58 32.20 5.97
N CYS A 190 -4.81 31.36 5.28
CA CYS A 190 -5.28 30.69 4.08
C CYS A 190 -6.25 29.55 4.43
N LEU A 191 -7.55 29.80 4.30
CA LEU A 191 -8.58 28.79 4.54
C LEU A 191 -8.73 27.79 3.39
N GLN A 192 -8.38 28.20 2.16
CA GLN A 192 -8.50 27.35 0.97
C GLN A 192 -7.45 26.24 0.91
N HIS A 193 -6.26 26.46 1.47
CA HIS A 193 -5.13 25.54 1.38
C HIS A 193 -4.64 25.15 2.77
N HIS A 194 -5.55 24.69 3.63
CA HIS A 194 -5.20 24.27 4.99
C HIS A 194 -4.27 23.05 4.95
N ASN A 195 -3.13 23.12 5.66
CA ASN A 195 -2.14 22.05 5.82
C ASN A 195 -1.73 21.36 4.51
N TRP A 196 -1.75 22.10 3.39
CA TRP A 196 -1.52 21.54 2.07
C TRP A 196 -0.13 20.90 1.94
N VAL A 197 0.88 21.44 2.64
CA VAL A 197 2.25 20.87 2.66
C VAL A 197 2.25 19.49 3.31
N GLN A 198 1.67 19.39 4.50
CA GLN A 198 1.55 18.11 5.19
C GLN A 198 0.80 17.09 4.34
N ASN A 199 -0.30 17.52 3.70
CA ASN A 199 -1.11 16.67 2.84
C ASN A 199 -0.33 16.23 1.58
N ALA A 200 0.37 17.14 0.90
CA ALA A 200 1.15 16.84 -0.30
C ALA A 200 2.33 15.89 0.01
N MET A 201 3.09 16.17 1.08
CA MET A 201 4.13 15.27 1.57
C MET A 201 3.55 13.91 1.98
N GLY A 202 2.38 13.91 2.63
CA GLY A 202 1.68 12.69 3.03
C GLY A 202 1.28 11.82 1.85
N LEU A 203 0.80 12.43 0.75
CA LEU A 203 0.48 11.70 -0.48
C LEU A 203 1.72 11.04 -1.09
N ILE A 204 2.86 11.74 -1.11
CA ILE A 204 4.14 11.18 -1.56
C ILE A 204 4.59 10.02 -0.64
N ASP A 205 4.56 10.23 0.67
CA ASP A 205 4.99 9.22 1.66
C ASP A 205 4.11 7.95 1.60
N VAL A 206 2.79 8.08 1.39
CA VAL A 206 1.87 6.94 1.18
C VAL A 206 2.26 6.15 -0.07
N GLU A 207 2.54 6.83 -1.18
CA GLU A 207 2.88 6.16 -2.43
C GLU A 207 4.28 5.52 -2.37
N LEU A 208 5.25 6.18 -1.73
CA LEU A 208 6.54 5.58 -1.42
C LEU A 208 6.38 4.29 -0.61
N LEU A 209 5.53 4.30 0.43
CA LEU A 209 5.26 3.11 1.22
C LEU A 209 4.65 1.98 0.36
N ASN A 210 3.66 2.29 -0.47
CA ASN A 210 3.05 1.30 -1.37
C ASN A 210 4.07 0.69 -2.32
N LEU A 211 4.95 1.51 -2.90
CA LEU A 211 6.00 1.07 -3.81
C LEU A 211 7.04 0.20 -3.10
N LEU A 212 7.43 0.56 -1.87
CA LEU A 212 8.37 -0.23 -1.06
C LEU A 212 7.78 -1.59 -0.68
N ILE A 213 6.50 -1.65 -0.30
CA ILE A 213 5.80 -2.92 -0.04
C ILE A 213 5.82 -3.80 -1.29
N LYS A 214 5.51 -3.22 -2.46
CA LYS A 214 5.56 -3.95 -3.73
C LYS A 214 6.96 -4.43 -4.08
N LEU A 215 7.97 -3.61 -3.81
CA LEU A 215 9.37 -3.97 -4.03
C LEU A 215 9.80 -5.15 -3.15
N ASP A 216 9.41 -5.15 -1.87
CA ASP A 216 9.66 -6.25 -0.93
C ASP A 216 8.97 -7.55 -1.39
N GLU A 217 7.72 -7.47 -1.86
CA GLU A 217 7.01 -8.63 -2.44
C GLU A 217 7.79 -9.26 -3.61
N TRP A 218 8.42 -8.43 -4.46
CA TRP A 218 9.18 -8.92 -5.61
C TRP A 218 10.56 -9.47 -5.23
N PHE A 219 11.24 -8.86 -4.26
CA PHE A 219 12.46 -9.44 -3.70
C PHE A 219 12.18 -10.81 -3.06
N GLU A 220 11.08 -10.93 -2.34
CA GLU A 220 10.66 -12.18 -1.71
C GLU A 220 10.32 -13.26 -2.75
N LYS A 221 9.63 -12.89 -3.83
CA LYS A 221 9.39 -13.80 -4.98
C LYS A 221 10.70 -14.26 -5.61
N LYS A 222 11.64 -13.34 -5.88
CA LYS A 222 12.95 -13.68 -6.44
C LYS A 222 13.73 -14.64 -5.53
N ARG A 223 13.76 -14.38 -4.22
CA ARG A 223 14.39 -15.24 -3.22
C ARG A 223 13.75 -16.64 -3.20
N THR A 224 12.42 -16.71 -3.25
CA THR A 224 11.68 -17.98 -3.27
C THR A 224 11.99 -18.80 -4.52
N LEU A 225 12.09 -18.16 -5.69
CA LEU A 225 12.50 -18.81 -6.95
C LEU A 225 13.92 -19.39 -6.83
N GLN A 226 14.88 -18.61 -6.32
CA GLN A 226 16.27 -19.06 -6.12
C GLN A 226 16.39 -20.25 -5.17
N VAL A 227 15.65 -20.22 -4.05
CA VAL A 227 15.61 -21.36 -3.11
C VAL A 227 15.00 -22.59 -3.79
N SER A 228 13.91 -22.43 -4.54
CA SER A 228 13.27 -23.55 -5.24
C SER A 228 14.19 -24.22 -6.26
N GLU A 229 15.05 -23.46 -6.94
CA GLU A 229 16.04 -23.98 -7.90
C GLU A 229 17.17 -24.74 -7.22
N THR A 230 17.66 -24.22 -6.10
CA THR A 230 18.71 -24.86 -5.31
C THR A 230 18.20 -26.20 -4.75
N MET A 231 16.96 -26.23 -4.25
CA MET A 231 16.34 -27.47 -3.76
C MET A 231 16.11 -28.51 -4.86
N ARG A 232 15.82 -28.09 -6.10
CA ARG A 232 15.71 -29.02 -7.26
C ARG A 232 17.05 -29.68 -7.59
N GLY A 233 18.16 -28.95 -7.47
CA GLY A 233 19.50 -29.51 -7.63
C GLY A 233 19.84 -30.55 -6.56
N ASP A 234 19.43 -30.31 -5.31
CA ASP A 234 19.70 -31.19 -4.17
C ASP A 234 18.97 -32.54 -4.25
N VAL A 235 17.72 -32.54 -4.73
CA VAL A 235 16.97 -33.79 -4.98
C VAL A 235 17.70 -34.71 -5.98
N LEU A 236 18.49 -34.16 -6.92
CA LEU A 236 19.31 -34.97 -7.82
C LEU A 236 20.54 -35.56 -7.14
N SER A 237 21.17 -34.84 -6.22
CA SER A 237 22.22 -35.42 -5.36
C SER A 237 21.67 -36.65 -4.62
N LEU A 238 20.47 -36.55 -4.06
CA LEU A 238 19.82 -37.69 -3.37
C LEU A 238 19.56 -38.90 -4.28
N PHE A 239 19.27 -38.69 -5.58
CA PHE A 239 19.11 -39.80 -6.54
C PHE A 239 20.45 -40.34 -7.07
N CYS A 240 21.51 -39.54 -7.07
CA CYS A 240 22.82 -39.90 -7.64
C CYS A 240 23.84 -40.35 -6.58
N ASP A 241 23.59 -40.11 -5.30
CA ASP A 241 24.43 -40.60 -4.22
C ASP A 241 24.44 -42.13 -4.23
N LYS A 242 25.59 -42.69 -4.59
CA LYS A 242 25.84 -44.12 -4.39
C LYS A 242 25.85 -44.34 -2.88
N THR A 243 24.81 -44.97 -2.33
CA THR A 243 24.89 -45.56 -0.99
C THR A 243 26.00 -46.59 -1.02
N VAL A 244 27.19 -46.22 -0.57
CA VAL A 244 28.24 -47.19 -0.26
C VAL A 244 27.73 -47.96 0.95
N ARG A 245 27.24 -49.19 0.72
CA ARG A 245 27.01 -50.11 1.83
C ARG A 245 28.37 -50.34 2.47
N PHE A 246 28.54 -49.88 3.71
CA PHE A 246 29.63 -50.32 4.55
C PHE A 246 29.42 -51.82 4.78
N ASN A 247 30.13 -52.64 4.01
CA ASN A 247 30.27 -54.05 4.34
C ASN A 247 31.14 -54.13 5.60
N THR A 248 30.54 -53.99 6.77
CA THR A 248 31.12 -54.55 7.99
C THR A 248 31.00 -56.06 7.86
N SER A 249 31.98 -56.68 7.21
CA SER A 249 32.26 -58.09 7.38
C SER A 249 32.79 -58.28 8.79
N VAL A 250 31.88 -58.41 9.76
CA VAL A 250 32.15 -59.12 11.00
C VAL A 250 31.33 -60.39 10.93
N ASP A 251 32.05 -61.49 10.96
CA ASP A 251 31.55 -62.85 11.00
C ASP A 251 30.32 -63.02 11.90
N LYS A 252 29.24 -63.58 11.36
CA LYS A 252 28.78 -64.91 11.76
C LYS A 252 27.53 -65.33 11.02
N ASP A 253 27.56 -66.63 10.76
CA ASP A 253 26.59 -67.40 10.03
C ASP A 253 25.17 -67.32 10.61
N SER A 254 24.24 -67.58 9.69
CA SER A 254 22.88 -68.08 9.87
C SER A 254 21.74 -67.09 10.14
N SER A 255 20.93 -67.00 9.09
CA SER A 255 19.45 -66.93 9.10
C SER A 255 18.81 -65.55 9.23
N ILE A 256 18.72 -64.93 8.05
CA ILE A 256 18.05 -63.70 7.67
C ILE A 256 16.55 -63.77 8.03
N LEU A 257 16.14 -62.78 8.84
CA LEU A 257 14.75 -62.45 9.15
C LEU A 257 14.07 -61.89 7.88
N VAL A 258 13.04 -62.60 7.40
CA VAL A 258 12.13 -62.12 6.36
C VAL A 258 11.16 -61.13 7.01
N CYS A 259 11.34 -59.84 6.74
CA CYS A 259 10.33 -58.83 7.03
C CYS A 259 9.65 -58.39 5.73
N THR A 260 8.39 -58.82 5.64
CA THR A 260 7.34 -58.44 4.71
C THR A 260 6.96 -56.97 4.88
N SER A 261 6.99 -56.20 3.80
CA SER A 261 6.21 -54.97 3.58
C SER A 261 6.22 -54.75 2.06
N GLY A 262 5.13 -54.88 1.31
CA GLY A 262 3.80 -54.34 1.57
C GLY A 262 3.59 -53.23 0.57
N ASN A 263 3.21 -53.60 -0.67
CA ASN A 263 2.95 -52.70 -1.78
C ASN A 263 1.80 -51.73 -1.43
N SER A 264 2.07 -50.43 -1.50
CA SER A 264 1.03 -49.40 -1.66
C SER A 264 1.56 -48.29 -2.56
N ASP A 265 1.79 -48.63 -3.83
CA ASP A 265 1.95 -47.67 -4.91
C ASP A 265 0.56 -47.22 -5.35
N LEU A 266 0.11 -46.03 -4.92
CA LEU A 266 -0.89 -45.15 -5.57
C LEU A 266 -1.25 -43.99 -4.61
N ALA A 267 -0.29 -43.10 -4.35
CA ALA A 267 -0.59 -41.81 -3.69
C ALA A 267 0.30 -40.64 -4.20
N ASP A 268 1.49 -40.91 -4.74
CA ASP A 268 2.44 -39.83 -5.07
C ASP A 268 2.21 -39.12 -6.42
N ASP A 269 1.39 -39.66 -7.33
CA ASP A 269 1.16 -39.01 -8.63
C ASP A 269 0.14 -37.86 -8.57
N MET A 270 -0.67 -37.82 -7.50
CA MET A 270 -1.72 -36.81 -7.31
C MET A 270 -1.20 -35.49 -6.72
N GLN A 271 -0.03 -35.49 -6.05
CA GLN A 271 0.54 -34.25 -5.47
C GLN A 271 1.28 -33.38 -6.48
N CYS A 272 1.91 -33.97 -7.51
CA CYS A 272 2.68 -33.19 -8.50
C CYS A 272 1.76 -32.46 -9.52
N GLN A 273 0.60 -33.04 -9.84
CA GLN A 273 -0.38 -32.38 -10.71
C GLN A 273 -1.07 -31.20 -10.02
N ASN A 274 -1.34 -31.32 -8.72
CA ASN A 274 -1.93 -30.24 -7.93
C ASN A 274 -1.02 -29.00 -7.82
N ALA A 275 0.30 -29.18 -7.66
CA ALA A 275 1.25 -28.06 -7.60
C ALA A 275 1.34 -27.29 -8.94
N LYS A 276 1.32 -27.99 -10.07
CA LYS A 276 1.33 -27.37 -11.41
C LYS A 276 0.03 -26.64 -11.70
N GLN A 277 -1.12 -27.20 -11.33
CA GLN A 277 -2.42 -26.53 -11.48
C GLN A 277 -2.53 -25.29 -10.58
N PHE A 278 -2.01 -25.35 -9.35
CA PHE A 278 -2.03 -24.21 -8.43
C PHE A 278 -1.18 -23.03 -8.94
N MET A 279 0.02 -23.31 -9.48
CA MET A 279 0.87 -22.28 -10.08
C MET A 279 0.25 -21.68 -11.36
N ASN A 280 -0.36 -22.51 -12.22
CA ASN A 280 -1.01 -22.04 -13.44
C ASN A 280 -2.29 -21.24 -13.15
N ALA A 281 -3.09 -21.63 -12.16
CA ALA A 281 -4.28 -20.87 -11.73
C ALA A 281 -3.89 -19.51 -11.13
N THR A 282 -2.79 -19.45 -10.38
CA THR A 282 -2.25 -18.20 -9.85
C THR A 282 -1.76 -17.30 -10.98
N MET A 283 -1.09 -17.85 -12.00
CA MET A 283 -0.70 -17.09 -13.20
C MET A 283 -1.87 -16.62 -14.06
N ALA A 284 -2.94 -17.43 -14.19
CA ALA A 284 -4.13 -17.03 -14.93
C ALA A 284 -4.89 -15.90 -14.22
N ASN A 285 -5.00 -15.95 -12.89
CA ASN A 285 -5.59 -14.87 -12.10
C ASN A 285 -4.75 -13.58 -12.13
N ILE A 286 -3.42 -13.68 -12.24
CA ILE A 286 -2.55 -12.49 -12.29
C ILE A 286 -2.45 -11.89 -13.70
N LYS A 287 -2.49 -12.70 -14.77
CA LYS A 287 -2.59 -12.18 -16.15
C LYS A 287 -3.92 -11.45 -16.40
N GLY A 288 -4.96 -11.76 -15.63
CA GLY A 288 -6.23 -11.03 -15.61
C GLY A 288 -6.20 -9.72 -14.81
N ALA A 289 -5.27 -9.58 -13.86
CA ALA A 289 -5.06 -8.35 -13.10
C ALA A 289 -4.21 -7.35 -13.90
N ARG A 290 -4.65 -7.01 -15.11
CA ARG A 290 -4.33 -5.70 -15.67
C ARG A 290 -4.91 -4.68 -14.70
N TYR A 291 -4.04 -3.82 -14.20
CA TYR A 291 -4.36 -2.57 -13.53
C TYR A 291 -5.66 -1.99 -14.10
N THR A 292 -6.78 -2.26 -13.42
CA THR A 292 -8.07 -1.64 -13.73
C THR A 292 -7.91 -0.20 -13.32
N ASP A 293 -7.50 0.60 -14.29
CA ASP A 293 -7.70 2.03 -14.30
C ASP A 293 -9.15 2.25 -13.85
N CYS A 294 -9.36 2.94 -12.72
CA CYS A 294 -10.68 3.24 -12.16
C CYS A 294 -11.44 4.27 -13.03
N ASN A 295 -11.36 4.15 -14.35
CA ASN A 295 -12.10 4.95 -15.31
C ASN A 295 -13.43 4.31 -15.71
N ASP A 296 -13.69 3.04 -15.38
CA ASP A 296 -14.96 2.36 -15.74
C ASP A 296 -15.92 2.14 -14.55
N VAL A 297 -15.70 2.82 -13.42
CA VAL A 297 -16.69 2.88 -12.33
C VAL A 297 -16.88 4.34 -11.97
N CYS A 298 -17.68 5.05 -12.77
CA CYS A 298 -18.51 6.22 -12.40
C CYS A 298 -19.03 7.01 -13.62
N ASP A 299 -19.24 6.40 -14.80
CA ASP A 299 -20.20 6.95 -15.78
C ASP A 299 -21.57 6.32 -15.50
N ASP A 300 -22.22 6.80 -14.43
CA ASP A 300 -23.67 6.78 -14.21
C ASP A 300 -23.98 7.29 -12.80
N ASN A 301 -23.86 8.60 -12.60
CA ASN A 301 -24.64 9.29 -11.57
C ASN A 301 -25.03 10.68 -12.06
N THR A 302 -25.72 10.65 -13.20
CA THR A 302 -26.61 11.72 -13.65
C THR A 302 -27.70 11.88 -12.59
N GLN A 303 -27.66 13.01 -11.86
CA GLN A 303 -28.78 13.62 -11.13
C GLN A 303 -29.82 12.66 -10.53
N VAL A 304 -29.49 11.98 -9.42
CA VAL A 304 -30.54 11.39 -8.59
C VAL A 304 -31.19 12.51 -7.78
N HIS A 305 -32.22 13.08 -8.38
CA HIS A 305 -33.16 14.00 -7.77
C HIS A 305 -33.84 13.29 -6.59
N PHE A 306 -33.34 13.47 -5.37
CA PHE A 306 -34.08 13.07 -4.17
C PHE A 306 -35.32 13.95 -4.04
N LYS A 307 -36.41 13.51 -4.67
CA LYS A 307 -37.75 14.02 -4.38
C LYS A 307 -38.04 13.67 -2.92
N ASN A 308 -38.13 14.71 -2.11
CA ASN A 308 -38.81 14.70 -0.81
C ASN A 308 -40.19 14.07 -0.98
N ILE A 309 -40.36 12.81 -0.58
CA ILE A 309 -41.67 12.23 -0.33
C ILE A 309 -41.97 12.48 1.14
N ALA A 310 -42.39 13.71 1.42
CA ALA A 310 -43.21 14.01 2.58
C ALA A 310 -44.65 13.58 2.24
N GLY A 311 -45.08 12.46 2.82
CA GLY A 311 -46.45 11.97 2.76
C GLY A 311 -46.53 10.74 3.67
N LYS A 312 -46.93 10.93 4.93
CA LYS A 312 -48.31 10.66 5.38
C LYS A 312 -48.79 9.28 4.93
N GLU A 313 -48.76 8.30 5.82
CA GLU A 313 -49.96 7.73 6.46
C GLU A 313 -49.67 6.38 7.13
N ASN A 314 -50.11 6.30 8.39
CA ASN A 314 -50.70 5.16 9.08
C ASN A 314 -50.33 3.74 8.64
N ASN A 315 -49.72 2.99 9.57
CA ASN A 315 -50.23 1.66 9.90
C ASN A 315 -49.85 1.20 11.33
N ASN A 316 -50.90 0.96 12.12
CA ASN A 316 -51.06 -0.07 13.15
C ASN A 316 -50.02 -0.19 14.29
N ARG A 317 -50.46 -0.01 15.55
CA ARG A 317 -50.88 -1.12 16.43
C ARG A 317 -51.44 -0.63 17.78
N ILE A 318 -52.74 -0.87 17.96
CA ILE A 318 -53.48 -1.31 19.15
C ILE A 318 -52.69 -1.35 20.47
N MET A 319 -53.16 -0.60 21.48
CA MET A 319 -53.01 -0.95 22.90
C MET A 319 -54.32 -0.70 23.65
N CYS A 320 -54.64 -1.68 24.47
CA CYS A 320 -55.91 -1.97 25.13
C CYS A 320 -56.50 -0.82 25.95
N GLY A 321 -57.82 -0.70 25.86
CA GLY A 321 -58.62 -0.09 26.91
C GLY A 321 -58.68 -1.00 28.14
N HIS A 322 -58.83 -0.40 29.31
CA HIS A 322 -59.59 -0.90 30.45
C HIS A 322 -60.22 0.34 31.09
N THR A 323 -61.53 0.46 30.91
CA THR A 323 -62.41 1.40 31.59
C THR A 323 -62.59 0.96 33.03
N ALA A 324 -62.40 1.88 33.98
CA ALA A 324 -62.81 1.74 35.36
C ALA A 324 -63.51 3.03 35.80
N ALA A 325 -64.75 2.86 36.27
CA ALA A 325 -65.65 3.80 36.94
C ALA A 325 -66.07 5.06 36.15
#